data_AF-A0A3B9Z812-F1
#
_entry.id   AF-A0A3B9Z812-F1
#
_cell.length_a   1.000
_cell.length_b   1.000
_cell.length_c   1.000
_cell.angle_alpha   90.00
_cell.angle_beta   90.00
_cell.angle_gamma   90.00
#
_symmetry.space_group_name_H-M   'P 1'
#
loop_
_entity.id
_entity.type
_entity.pdbx_description
1 polymer ?
#
loop_
_entity_poly.entity_id
_entity_poly.type
_entity_poly.pdbx_seq_one_letter_code
_entity_poly.pdbx_strand_id
1 'polypeptide(L)'
;MENARENGYFILTDCFATSDEEEKSLREELLKIRKENNLKDDEFYHFDTPLTVEHEVEALKTAGFKNVEVLKKWSITYVLKAYK
;
A
#
# COMPACT_ATOMS: atom_id res chain seq x y z
N MET A 1 -11.90 6.58 0.92
CA MET A 1 -11.77 5.96 -0.41
C MET A 1 -13.15 5.87 -1.02
N GLU A 2 -13.33 6.44 -2.21
CA GLU A 2 -14.57 6.27 -2.96
C GLU A 2 -14.73 4.79 -3.30
N ASN A 3 -15.84 4.17 -2.93
CA ASN A 3 -16.09 2.77 -3.27
C ASN A 3 -16.09 2.63 -4.79
N ALA A 4 -15.45 1.57 -5.31
CA ALA A 4 -15.69 1.18 -6.70
C ALA A 4 -17.21 1.07 -6.92
N ARG A 5 -17.68 1.65 -8.04
CA ARG A 5 -19.09 1.55 -8.45
C ARG A 5 -19.52 0.08 -8.46
N GLU A 6 -20.80 -0.19 -8.34
CA GLU A 6 -21.32 -1.55 -8.48
C GLU A 6 -20.83 -2.15 -9.82
N ASN A 7 -20.22 -3.33 -9.78
CA ASN A 7 -19.51 -4.00 -10.89
C ASN A 7 -18.26 -3.28 -11.44
N GLY A 8 -17.70 -2.32 -10.71
CA GLY A 8 -16.45 -1.65 -11.05
C GLY A 8 -15.21 -2.38 -10.53
N TYR A 9 -14.08 -2.14 -11.18
CA TYR A 9 -12.75 -2.61 -10.75
C TYR A 9 -11.92 -1.43 -10.24
N PHE A 10 -11.18 -1.67 -9.16
CA PHE A 10 -10.08 -0.80 -8.74
C PHE A 10 -8.77 -1.37 -9.28
N ILE A 11 -7.98 -0.53 -9.94
CA ILE A 11 -6.66 -0.91 -10.48
C ILE A 11 -5.61 -0.14 -9.71
N LEU A 12 -4.73 -0.85 -9.02
CA LEU A 12 -3.54 -0.29 -8.37
C LEU A 12 -2.31 -0.67 -9.17
N THR A 13 -1.49 0.31 -9.51
CA THR A 13 -0.20 0.10 -10.17
C THR A 13 0.87 0.82 -9.38
N ASP A 14 1.78 0.08 -8.77
CA ASP A 14 2.77 0.66 -7.88
C ASP A 14 4.05 -0.17 -7.81
N CYS A 15 5.08 0.38 -7.17
CA CYS A 15 6.27 -0.30 -6.69
C CYS A 15 6.02 -0.86 -5.28
N PHE A 16 6.41 -2.10 -5.05
CA PHE A 16 6.15 -2.84 -3.83
C PHE A 16 7.46 -3.21 -3.15
N ALA A 17 7.44 -3.28 -1.82
CA ALA A 17 8.52 -3.85 -1.06
C ALA A 17 8.67 -5.34 -1.42
N THR A 18 9.92 -5.80 -1.47
CA THR A 18 10.29 -7.16 -1.87
C THR A 18 10.29 -8.13 -0.69
N SER A 19 10.32 -7.63 0.54
CA SER A 19 10.19 -8.42 1.76
C SER A 19 9.69 -7.60 2.96
N ASP A 20 9.26 -8.30 4.01
CA ASP A 20 8.84 -7.70 5.28
C ASP A 20 10.00 -6.94 5.96
N GLU A 21 11.24 -7.39 5.77
CA GLU A 21 12.42 -6.68 6.28
C GLU A 21 12.61 -5.33 5.59
N GLU A 22 12.35 -5.25 4.28
CA GLU A 22 12.41 -3.99 3.53
C GLU A 22 11.33 -3.02 4.02
N GLU A 23 10.08 -3.48 4.14
CA GLU A 23 9.00 -2.66 4.72
C GLU A 23 9.35 -2.14 6.11
N LYS A 24 9.89 -3.03 6.97
CA LYS A 24 10.29 -2.67 8.33
C LYS A 24 11.38 -1.61 8.32
N SER A 25 12.40 -1.76 7.46
CA SER A 25 13.46 -0.79 7.29
C SER A 25 12.92 0.57 6.85
N LEU A 26 12.01 0.60 5.87
CA LEU A 26 11.36 1.82 5.39
C LEU A 26 10.52 2.49 6.49
N ARG A 27 9.81 1.71 7.29
CA ARG A 27 9.06 2.22 8.46
C ARG A 27 9.99 2.82 9.51
N GLU A 28 11.13 2.20 9.79
CA GLU A 28 12.13 2.73 10.72
C GLU A 28 12.74 4.05 10.21
N GLU A 29 13.06 4.13 8.90
CA GLU A 29 13.53 5.35 8.26
C GLU A 29 12.49 6.47 8.33
N LEU A 30 11.22 6.16 8.05
CA LEU A 30 10.13 7.10 8.19
C LEU A 30 10.04 7.66 9.62
N LEU A 31 10.10 6.82 10.65
CA LEU A 31 10.08 7.26 12.05
C LEU A 31 11.25 8.18 12.39
N LYS A 32 12.43 7.90 11.83
CA LYS A 32 13.61 8.78 11.97
C LYS A 32 13.37 10.14 11.31
N ILE A 33 12.89 10.17 10.06
CA ILE A 33 12.60 11.42 9.33
C ILE A 33 11.54 12.25 10.08
N ARG A 34 10.48 11.61 10.59
CA ARG A 34 9.45 12.29 11.41
C ARG A 34 10.07 12.98 12.62
N LYS A 35 10.95 12.28 13.34
CA LYS A 35 11.64 12.81 14.52
C LYS A 35 12.58 13.97 14.17
N GLU A 36 13.37 13.83 13.12
CA GLU A 36 14.33 14.87 12.68
C GLU A 36 13.63 16.17 12.25
N ASN A 37 12.44 16.06 11.66
CA ASN A 37 11.65 17.21 11.21
C ASN A 37 10.67 17.74 12.26
N ASN A 38 10.64 17.18 13.48
CA ASN A 38 9.66 17.50 14.53
C ASN A 38 8.20 17.46 14.01
N LEU A 39 7.87 16.47 13.18
CA LEU A 39 6.50 16.29 12.70
C LEU A 39 5.59 15.95 13.87
N LYS A 40 4.43 16.59 13.94
CA LYS A 40 3.50 16.37 15.05
C LYS A 40 2.77 15.04 14.91
N ASP A 41 2.37 14.46 16.03
CA ASP A 41 1.64 13.20 16.06
C ASP A 41 0.11 13.37 15.93
N ASP A 42 -0.40 14.59 16.12
CA ASP A 42 -1.82 14.94 15.99
C ASP A 42 -2.21 15.36 14.55
N GLU A 43 -1.26 15.32 13.62
CA GLU A 43 -1.46 15.64 12.21
C GLU A 43 -1.40 14.39 11.34
N PHE A 44 -2.21 14.36 10.28
CA PHE A 44 -2.23 13.26 9.32
C PHE A 44 -1.22 13.52 8.20
N TYR A 45 -0.22 12.66 8.09
CA TYR A 45 0.77 12.68 7.02
C TYR A 45 0.59 11.44 6.17
N HIS A 46 0.41 11.64 4.86
CA HIS A 46 0.44 10.54 3.92
C HIS A 46 1.89 10.29 3.51
N PHE A 47 2.41 9.13 3.91
CA PHE A 47 3.69 8.63 3.44
C PHE A 47 3.45 7.49 2.48
N ASP A 48 4.06 7.60 1.30
CA ASP A 48 3.99 6.60 0.25
C ASP A 48 5.01 5.48 0.54
N THR A 49 4.77 4.75 1.63
CA THR A 49 5.62 3.62 2.04
C THR A 49 5.15 2.38 1.29
N PRO A 50 5.98 1.81 0.39
CA PRO A 50 5.59 0.63 -0.36
C PRO A 50 5.41 -0.56 0.57
N LEU A 51 4.31 -1.28 0.38
CA LEU A 51 4.05 -2.55 1.06
C LEU A 51 4.52 -3.74 0.21
N THR A 52 4.68 -4.91 0.82
CA THR A 52 4.67 -6.19 0.14
C THR A 52 3.33 -6.40 -0.52
N VAL A 53 3.29 -7.25 -1.54
CA VAL A 53 2.03 -7.54 -2.24
C VAL A 53 1.03 -8.19 -1.29
N GLU A 54 1.51 -9.03 -0.38
CA GLU A 54 0.71 -9.70 0.64
C GLU A 54 0.01 -8.70 1.57
N HIS A 55 0.76 -7.75 2.12
CA HIS A 55 0.19 -6.72 3.01
C HIS A 55 -0.70 -5.73 2.26
N GLU A 56 -0.37 -5.34 1.01
CA GLU A 56 -1.26 -4.51 0.20
C GLU A 56 -2.58 -5.23 -0.11
N VAL A 57 -2.54 -6.53 -0.43
CA VAL A 57 -3.73 -7.35 -0.65
C VAL A 57 -4.59 -7.41 0.62
N GLU A 58 -3.97 -7.54 1.80
CA GLU A 58 -4.69 -7.50 3.09
C GLU A 58 -5.32 -6.12 3.35
N ALA A 59 -4.60 -5.04 3.05
CA ALA A 59 -5.11 -3.68 3.18
C ALA A 59 -6.32 -3.43 2.26
N LEU A 60 -6.23 -3.86 0.99
CA LEU A 60 -7.34 -3.77 0.04
C LEU A 60 -8.55 -4.60 0.48
N LYS A 61 -8.33 -5.80 1.03
CA LYS A 61 -9.43 -6.63 1.59
C LYS A 61 -10.08 -5.95 2.78
N THR A 62 -9.29 -5.40 3.69
CA THR A 62 -9.76 -4.65 4.86
C THR A 62 -10.53 -3.38 4.46
N ALA A 63 -10.17 -2.76 3.33
CA ALA A 63 -10.87 -1.63 2.75
C ALA A 63 -12.23 -1.99 2.09
N GLY A 64 -12.57 -3.29 2.00
CA GLY A 64 -13.89 -3.76 1.55
C GLY A 64 -13.92 -4.41 0.16
N PHE A 65 -12.76 -4.63 -0.48
CA PHE A 65 -12.69 -5.47 -1.68
C PHE A 65 -12.73 -6.96 -1.31
N LYS A 66 -13.56 -7.77 -1.97
CA LYS A 66 -13.63 -9.21 -1.68
C LYS A 66 -12.55 -10.01 -2.42
N ASN A 67 -12.20 -9.55 -3.62
CA ASN A 67 -11.24 -10.21 -4.49
C ASN A 67 -10.13 -9.22 -4.85
N VAL A 68 -8.89 -9.70 -4.86
CA VAL A 68 -7.70 -8.95 -5.29
C VAL A 68 -6.82 -9.91 -6.10
N GLU A 69 -6.46 -9.50 -7.31
CA GLU A 69 -5.70 -10.30 -8.26
C GLU A 69 -4.46 -9.54 -8.73
N VAL A 70 -3.30 -10.20 -8.76
CA VAL A 70 -2.12 -9.69 -9.48
C VAL A 70 -2.35 -9.92 -10.96
N LEU A 71 -2.55 -8.85 -11.73
CA LEU A 71 -2.70 -8.95 -13.19
C LEU A 71 -1.34 -9.09 -13.88
N LYS A 72 -0.31 -8.43 -13.34
CA LYS A 72 1.01 -8.39 -13.98
C LYS A 72 2.09 -7.91 -12.99
N LYS A 73 3.35 -8.28 -13.26
CA LYS A 73 4.54 -7.93 -12.46
C LYS A 73 5.76 -7.68 -13.36
N TRP A 74 6.51 -6.61 -13.11
CA TRP A 74 7.85 -6.34 -13.65
C TRP A 74 8.75 -5.83 -12.54
N SER A 75 9.82 -6.56 -12.23
CA SER A 75 10.68 -6.23 -11.10
C SER A 75 9.84 -6.07 -9.81
N ILE A 76 9.96 -4.94 -9.12
CA ILE A 76 9.19 -4.55 -7.93
C ILE A 76 7.84 -3.91 -8.26
N THR A 77 7.53 -3.67 -9.53
CA THR A 77 6.26 -3.04 -9.94
C THR A 77 5.18 -4.08 -10.18
N TYR A 78 3.99 -3.88 -9.60
CA TYR A 78 2.84 -4.76 -9.77
C TYR A 78 1.62 -4.00 -10.25
N VAL A 79 0.72 -4.72 -10.93
CA VAL A 79 -0.64 -4.29 -11.25
C VAL A 79 -1.60 -5.17 -10.49
N LEU A 80 -2.34 -4.62 -9.52
CA LEU A 80 -3.39 -5.30 -8.78
C LEU A 80 -4.76 -4.85 -9.28
N LYS A 81 -5.70 -5.80 -9.39
CA LYS A 81 -7.12 -5.55 -9.67
C LYS A 81 -7.94 -6.00 -8.47
N ALA A 82 -8.68 -5.09 -7.86
CA ALA A 82 -9.54 -5.35 -6.71
C ALA A 82 -11.03 -5.11 -7.04
N TYR A 83 -11.93 -5.95 -6.52
CA TYR A 83 -13.38 -5.88 -6.76
C TYR A 83 -14.20 -6.55 -5.64
N LYS A 84 -15.51 -6.28 -5.61
CA LYS A 84 -16.48 -6.80 -4.62
C LYS A 84 -16.88 -8.26 -4.85
#